data_AF-A0A2H0YHG2-F1
#
_entry.id   AF-A0A2H0YHG2-F1
#
_cell.length_a   1.000
_cell.length_b   1.000
_cell.length_c   1.000
_cell.angle_alpha   90.00
_cell.angle_beta   90.00
_cell.angle_gamma   90.00
#
_symmetry.space_group_name_H-M   'P 1'
#
loop_
_entity.id
_entity.type
_entity.pdbx_description
1 polymer ?
#
loop_
_entity_poly.entity_id
_entity_poly.type
_entity_poly.pdbx_seq_one_letter_code
_entity_poly.pdbx_strand_id
1 'polypeptide(L)'
;MTGSPRWSDFTLEVTFKLLSQSIKPPEGGVILFFLFKNFKNYYSCHFCIYKKKIEFIKRVRGVWTVTAEEDFDAEMQRDYRIAIRTNSGTHQCFIDGTKWMQVRDQDIPQGCVGIGAKYCDVEFSHVSVSLSGQRNIER
;
A
#
# COMPACT_ATOMS: atom_id res chain seq x y z
N MET A 1 -8.63 4.46 -7.59
CA MET A 1 -8.29 3.06 -7.95
C MET A 1 -8.08 2.98 -9.45
N THR A 2 -7.10 2.21 -9.93
CA THR A 2 -6.77 2.08 -11.35
C THR A 2 -6.16 0.71 -11.65
N GLY A 3 -6.09 0.33 -12.93
CA GLY A 3 -5.51 -0.94 -13.37
C GLY A 3 -6.51 -2.11 -13.43
N SER A 4 -5.99 -3.33 -13.56
CA SER A 4 -6.81 -4.52 -13.82
C SER A 4 -7.33 -5.16 -12.52
N PRO A 5 -8.60 -5.60 -12.46
CA PRO A 5 -9.12 -6.38 -11.33
C PRO A 5 -8.60 -7.83 -11.31
N ARG A 6 -7.80 -8.24 -12.31
CA ARG A 6 -7.22 -9.60 -12.44
C ARG A 6 -5.76 -9.68 -12.02
N TRP A 7 -5.15 -8.59 -11.55
CA TRP A 7 -3.78 -8.64 -11.07
C TRP A 7 -3.69 -9.39 -9.75
N SER A 8 -2.81 -10.39 -9.68
CA SER A 8 -2.47 -11.15 -8.48
C SER A 8 -1.03 -10.85 -8.04
N ASP A 9 -0.09 -10.87 -8.98
CA ASP A 9 1.34 -10.77 -8.69
C ASP A 9 1.93 -9.53 -9.39
N PHE A 10 2.34 -8.55 -8.59
CA PHE A 10 2.81 -7.27 -9.07
C PHE A 10 3.61 -6.53 -8.01
N THR A 11 4.38 -5.54 -8.47
CA THR A 11 4.96 -4.49 -7.63
C THR A 11 4.24 -3.18 -7.95
N LEU A 12 3.64 -2.55 -6.94
CA LEU A 12 3.20 -1.15 -6.98
C LEU A 12 4.34 -0.30 -6.42
N GLU A 13 4.87 0.62 -7.20
CA GLU A 13 5.87 1.60 -6.77
C GLU A 13 5.27 3.00 -6.77
N VAL A 14 5.51 3.76 -5.71
CA VAL A 14 4.99 5.12 -5.50
C VAL A 14 6.02 5.91 -4.73
N THR A 15 6.30 7.14 -5.17
CA THR A 15 6.94 8.15 -4.31
C THR A 15 5.85 9.00 -3.68
N PHE A 16 5.89 9.22 -2.38
CA PHE A 16 5.04 10.21 -1.72
C PHE A 16 5.85 11.23 -0.92
N LYS A 17 5.29 12.44 -0.79
CA LYS A 17 5.79 13.50 0.09
C LYS A 17 4.65 14.06 0.92
N LEU A 18 4.78 14.00 2.24
CA LEU A 18 3.79 14.54 3.16
C LEU A 18 3.96 16.05 3.28
N LEU A 19 2.95 16.82 2.90
CA LEU A 19 2.99 18.28 2.82
C LEU A 19 2.38 18.95 4.05
N SER A 20 1.24 18.43 4.49
CA SER A 20 0.55 18.85 5.71
C SER A 20 -0.11 17.63 6.37
N GLN A 21 -0.41 17.72 7.67
CA GLN A 21 -1.12 16.67 8.38
C GLN A 21 -2.08 17.23 9.42
N SER A 22 -3.23 16.58 9.57
CA SER A 22 -4.07 16.70 10.75
C SER A 22 -3.94 15.44 11.59
N ILE A 23 -3.67 15.62 12.88
CA ILE A 23 -3.70 14.53 13.86
C ILE A 23 -5.13 14.23 14.37
N LYS A 24 -6.15 14.93 13.84
CA LYS A 24 -7.56 14.72 14.16
C LYS A 24 -8.40 14.59 12.89
N PRO A 25 -9.19 13.52 12.75
CA PRO A 25 -9.30 12.34 13.63
C PRO A 25 -8.03 11.44 13.61
N PRO A 26 -7.86 10.51 14.58
CA PRO A 26 -6.63 9.73 14.81
C PRO A 26 -6.41 8.58 13.79
N GLU A 27 -6.66 8.89 12.52
CA GLU A 27 -6.67 7.93 11.41
C GLU A 27 -6.20 8.59 10.10
N GLY A 28 -5.56 9.75 10.21
CA GLY A 28 -4.97 10.44 9.07
C GLY A 28 -3.68 9.77 8.59
N GLY A 29 -3.40 9.86 7.29
CA GLY A 29 -2.27 9.18 6.69
C GLY A 29 -2.32 8.99 5.18
N VAL A 30 -1.26 8.34 4.69
CA VAL A 30 -1.12 7.89 3.30
C VAL A 30 -1.61 6.45 3.21
N ILE A 31 -2.43 6.13 2.21
CA ILE A 31 -3.00 4.80 2.01
C ILE A 31 -2.64 4.29 0.61
N LEU A 32 -1.95 3.16 0.54
CA LEU A 32 -1.70 2.43 -0.70
C LEU A 32 -2.57 1.17 -0.72
N PHE A 33 -3.56 1.13 -1.59
CA PHE A 33 -4.44 -0.01 -1.77
C PHE A 33 -3.85 -1.01 -2.77
N PHE A 34 -3.93 -2.30 -2.45
CA PHE A 34 -3.53 -3.39 -3.33
C PHE A 34 -4.55 -4.54 -3.28
N LEU A 35 -4.68 -5.26 -4.39
CA LEU A 35 -5.69 -6.29 -4.60
C LEU A 35 -7.11 -5.80 -4.26
N PHE A 36 -7.41 -4.53 -4.60
CA PHE A 36 -8.70 -3.94 -4.31
C PHE A 36 -9.76 -4.46 -5.28
N LYS A 37 -10.88 -4.96 -4.74
CA LYS A 37 -12.06 -5.33 -5.52
C LYS A 37 -13.20 -4.33 -5.36
N ASN A 38 -13.45 -3.89 -4.13
CA ASN A 38 -14.46 -2.92 -3.76
C ASN A 38 -14.24 -2.45 -2.32
N PHE A 39 -15.02 -1.49 -1.83
CA PHE A 39 -14.87 -0.94 -0.47
C PHE A 39 -15.12 -1.94 0.67
N LYS A 40 -15.52 -3.19 0.38
CA LYS A 40 -15.66 -4.26 1.38
C LYS A 40 -14.55 -5.31 1.27
N ASN A 41 -13.70 -5.27 0.24
CA ASN A 41 -12.71 -6.29 -0.09
C ASN A 41 -11.44 -5.65 -0.70
N TYR A 42 -10.42 -5.42 0.12
CA TYR A 42 -9.08 -4.96 -0.30
C TYR A 42 -8.02 -5.21 0.77
N TYR A 43 -6.74 -5.10 0.39
CA TYR A 43 -5.66 -4.80 1.33
C TYR A 43 -5.20 -3.36 1.17
N SER A 44 -4.57 -2.83 2.20
CA SER A 44 -3.92 -1.52 2.17
C SER A 44 -2.67 -1.48 3.05
N CYS A 45 -1.65 -0.76 2.60
CA CYS A 45 -0.57 -0.25 3.43
C CYS A 45 -0.92 1.16 3.87
N HIS A 46 -1.11 1.36 5.16
CA HIS A 46 -1.51 2.64 5.74
C HIS A 46 -0.37 3.22 6.59
N PHE A 47 0.13 4.38 6.19
CA PHE A 47 1.07 5.17 6.97
C PHE A 47 0.26 6.07 7.89
N CYS A 48 -0.08 5.56 9.07
CA CYS A 48 -0.91 6.26 10.03
C CYS A 48 -0.06 7.26 10.83
N ILE A 49 -0.23 8.54 10.48
CA ILE A 49 0.52 9.65 11.07
C ILE A 49 0.24 9.78 12.58
N TYR A 50 -1.03 9.68 12.98
CA TYR A 50 -1.41 9.82 14.38
C TYR A 50 -0.79 8.73 15.27
N LYS A 51 -0.86 7.48 14.81
CA LYS A 51 -0.34 6.33 15.54
C LYS A 51 1.18 6.19 15.45
N LYS A 52 1.82 6.92 14.52
CA LYS A 52 3.23 6.73 14.15
C LYS A 52 3.51 5.28 13.77
N LYS A 53 2.67 4.73 12.89
CA LYS A 53 2.77 3.35 12.43
C LYS A 53 2.63 3.24 10.92
N ILE A 54 3.26 2.22 10.38
CA ILE A 54 2.90 1.65 9.10
C ILE A 54 2.12 0.36 9.35
N GLU A 55 0.93 0.24 8.77
CA GLU A 55 -0.02 -0.85 9.03
C GLU A 55 -0.37 -1.55 7.71
N PHE A 56 -0.20 -2.87 7.64
CA PHE A 56 -0.94 -3.68 6.68
C PHE A 56 -2.31 -4.00 7.24
N ILE A 57 -3.32 -3.56 6.50
CA ILE A 57 -4.71 -3.72 6.85
C ILE A 57 -5.40 -4.48 5.73
N LYS A 58 -6.20 -5.48 6.08
CA LYS A 58 -7.18 -6.07 5.16
C LYS A 58 -8.59 -5.66 5.55
N ARG A 59 -9.44 -5.52 4.54
CA ARG A 59 -10.88 -5.46 4.71
C ARG A 59 -11.50 -6.61 3.93
N VAL A 60 -12.16 -7.54 4.62
CA VAL A 60 -12.81 -8.70 3.99
C VAL A 60 -14.27 -8.72 4.41
N ARG A 61 -15.19 -8.74 3.44
CA ARG A 61 -16.65 -8.62 3.68
C ARG A 61 -17.03 -7.43 4.58
N GLY A 62 -16.23 -6.35 4.50
CA GLY A 62 -16.46 -5.13 5.27
C GLY A 62 -15.78 -5.08 6.64
N VAL A 63 -15.20 -6.19 7.12
CA VAL A 63 -14.52 -6.29 8.42
C VAL A 63 -13.05 -5.94 8.27
N TRP A 64 -12.56 -5.05 9.12
CA TRP A 64 -11.17 -4.58 9.14
C TRP A 64 -10.29 -5.47 10.02
N THR A 65 -9.07 -5.74 9.58
CA THR A 65 -8.07 -6.49 10.35
C THR A 65 -6.69 -5.94 10.04
N VAL A 66 -5.93 -5.56 11.08
CA VAL A 66 -4.50 -5.29 10.95
C VAL A 66 -3.78 -6.64 10.91
N THR A 67 -3.01 -6.90 9.86
CA THR A 67 -2.32 -8.18 9.65
C THR A 67 -0.82 -8.10 9.92
N ALA A 68 -0.25 -6.90 9.89
CA ALA A 68 1.11 -6.58 10.33
C ALA A 68 1.19 -5.07 10.59
N GLU A 69 2.07 -4.65 11.49
CA GLU A 69 2.35 -3.24 11.74
C GLU A 69 3.77 -3.08 12.28
N GLU A 70 4.37 -1.91 12.05
CA GLU A 70 5.66 -1.48 12.60
C GLU A 70 5.58 -0.01 13.00
N ASP A 71 6.43 0.40 13.94
CA ASP A 71 6.56 1.81 14.31
C ASP A 71 7.22 2.59 13.17
N PHE A 72 6.59 3.68 12.74
CA PHE A 72 7.06 4.53 11.66
C PHE A 72 6.56 5.97 11.83
N ASP A 73 7.48 6.91 11.97
CA ASP A 73 7.18 8.34 12.06
C ASP A 73 7.51 9.02 10.72
N ALA A 74 6.50 9.45 9.98
CA ALA A 74 6.68 10.08 8.68
C ALA A 74 7.14 11.54 8.83
N GLU A 75 8.27 11.87 8.24
CA GLU A 75 8.82 13.22 8.18
C GLU A 75 8.09 14.05 7.12
N MET A 76 7.76 15.29 7.49
CA MET A 76 7.21 16.27 6.57
C MET A 76 8.22 16.61 5.48
N GLN A 77 7.75 16.91 4.27
CA GLN A 77 8.55 17.40 3.14
C GLN A 77 9.65 16.44 2.63
N ARG A 78 9.74 15.22 3.17
CA ARG A 78 10.64 14.16 2.70
C ARG A 78 9.99 13.32 1.61
N ASP A 79 10.74 12.99 0.57
CA ASP A 79 10.35 12.01 -0.43
C ASP A 79 10.57 10.58 0.11
N TYR A 80 9.52 9.77 0.10
CA TYR A 80 9.56 8.34 0.45
C TYR A 80 9.31 7.50 -0.79
N ARG A 81 10.26 6.62 -1.15
CA ARG A 81 10.06 5.63 -2.24
C ARG A 81 9.47 4.36 -1.66
N ILE A 82 8.20 4.10 -1.93
CA ILE A 82 7.47 2.94 -1.44
C ILE A 82 7.32 1.89 -2.54
N ALA A 83 7.54 0.62 -2.19
CA ALA A 83 7.16 -0.50 -3.04
C ALA A 83 6.30 -1.50 -2.26
N ILE A 84 5.12 -1.81 -2.80
CA ILE A 84 4.29 -2.93 -2.33
C ILE A 84 4.43 -4.07 -3.32
N ARG A 85 5.00 -5.20 -2.88
CA ARG A 85 5.15 -6.41 -3.68
C ARG A 85 4.15 -7.46 -3.26
N THR A 86 3.39 -7.94 -4.22
CA THR A 86 2.50 -9.08 -4.08
C THR A 86 3.04 -10.24 -4.91
N ASN A 87 3.28 -11.39 -4.28
CA ASN A 87 3.66 -12.60 -4.98
C ASN A 87 3.09 -13.83 -4.26
N SER A 88 2.21 -14.57 -4.93
CA SER A 88 1.64 -15.83 -4.46
C SER A 88 1.00 -15.72 -3.06
N GLY A 89 0.36 -14.58 -2.76
CA GLY A 89 -0.24 -14.28 -1.46
C GLY A 89 0.74 -13.84 -0.36
N THR A 90 2.00 -13.61 -0.71
CA THR A 90 2.95 -12.91 0.17
C THR A 90 2.95 -11.44 -0.22
N HIS A 91 2.70 -10.57 0.76
CA HIS A 91 2.66 -9.12 0.62
C HIS A 91 3.82 -8.52 1.38
N GLN A 92 4.61 -7.66 0.73
CA GLN A 92 5.79 -7.02 1.30
C GLN A 92 5.73 -5.51 1.08
N CYS A 93 6.12 -4.74 2.09
CA CYS A 93 6.29 -3.29 1.97
C CYS A 93 7.78 -2.95 2.10
N PHE A 94 8.27 -2.14 1.15
CA PHE A 94 9.60 -1.58 1.17
C PHE A 94 9.51 -0.06 1.24
N ILE A 95 10.40 0.55 2.04
CA ILE A 95 10.58 2.00 2.13
C ILE A 95 12.05 2.28 1.80
N ASP A 96 12.28 3.11 0.80
CA ASP A 96 13.61 3.47 0.29
C ASP A 96 14.50 2.24 0.00
N GLY A 97 13.87 1.17 -0.50
CA GLY A 97 14.52 -0.10 -0.85
C GLY A 97 14.72 -1.08 0.31
N THR A 98 14.50 -0.66 1.57
CA THR A 98 14.58 -1.55 2.74
C THR A 98 13.23 -2.22 2.98
N LYS A 99 13.20 -3.52 3.28
CA LYS A 99 11.95 -4.23 3.61
C LYS A 99 11.54 -3.91 5.05
N TRP A 100 10.32 -3.39 5.23
CA TRP A 100 9.76 -3.03 6.54
C TRP A 100 8.74 -4.05 7.03
N MET A 101 7.85 -4.50 6.15
CA MET A 101 6.78 -5.43 6.54
C MET A 101 6.68 -6.58 5.56
N GLN A 102 6.23 -7.72 6.08
CA GLN A 102 5.87 -8.89 5.28
C GLN A 102 4.74 -9.66 5.96
N VAL A 103 3.74 -10.05 5.19
CA VAL A 103 2.66 -10.95 5.65
C VAL A 103 2.28 -11.93 4.55
N ARG A 104 1.81 -13.12 4.95
CA ARG A 104 1.21 -14.10 4.04
C ARG A 104 -0.28 -14.16 4.30
N ASP A 105 -1.09 -13.79 3.31
CA ASP A 105 -2.54 -13.76 3.39
C ASP A 105 -3.14 -13.87 1.98
N GLN A 106 -4.15 -14.72 1.78
CA GLN A 106 -4.74 -15.03 0.47
C GLN A 106 -6.25 -14.80 0.40
N ASP A 107 -6.85 -14.12 1.39
CA ASP A 107 -8.30 -13.88 1.43
C ASP A 107 -8.81 -13.12 0.20
N ILE A 108 -7.96 -12.26 -0.39
CA ILE A 108 -8.28 -11.54 -1.62
C ILE A 108 -7.20 -11.83 -2.67
N PRO A 109 -7.44 -12.74 -3.63
CA PRO A 109 -6.38 -13.26 -4.50
C PRO A 109 -6.03 -12.36 -5.70
N GLN A 110 -6.88 -11.38 -6.02
CA GLN A 110 -6.67 -10.49 -7.16
C GLN A 110 -7.42 -9.17 -6.97
N GLY A 111 -6.93 -8.10 -7.58
CA GLY A 111 -7.62 -6.81 -7.64
C GLY A 111 -6.73 -5.69 -8.17
N CYS A 112 -7.31 -4.50 -8.30
CA CYS A 112 -6.61 -3.33 -8.79
C CYS A 112 -5.80 -2.63 -7.68
N VAL A 113 -5.09 -1.56 -8.04
CA VAL A 113 -4.30 -0.76 -7.10
C VAL A 113 -4.89 0.63 -6.92
N GLY A 114 -4.48 1.32 -5.86
CA GLY A 114 -4.87 2.70 -5.65
C GLY A 114 -4.03 3.40 -4.60
N ILE A 115 -4.14 4.71 -4.59
CA ILE A 115 -3.49 5.60 -3.63
C ILE A 115 -4.55 6.53 -3.05
N GLY A 116 -4.35 6.96 -1.81
CA GLY A 116 -5.23 7.87 -1.13
C GLY A 116 -4.49 8.62 -0.02
N ALA A 117 -4.99 9.81 0.28
CA ALA A 117 -4.62 10.59 1.45
C ALA A 117 -5.86 10.76 2.32
N LYS A 118 -5.67 10.76 3.63
CA LYS A 118 -6.75 10.91 4.61
C LYS A 118 -6.30 11.91 5.66
N TYR A 119 -7.02 13.03 5.78
CA TYR A 119 -6.72 14.11 6.74
C TYR A 119 -5.26 14.62 6.69
N CYS A 120 -4.67 14.65 5.50
CA CYS A 120 -3.33 15.17 5.22
C CYS A 120 -3.23 15.60 3.75
N ASP A 121 -2.32 16.52 3.44
CA ASP A 121 -1.95 16.85 2.07
C ASP A 121 -0.71 16.06 1.68
N VAL A 122 -0.75 15.41 0.52
CA VAL A 122 0.30 14.50 0.07
C VAL A 122 0.50 14.70 -1.43
N GLU A 123 1.75 14.84 -1.84
CA GLU A 123 2.13 14.72 -3.25
C GLU A 123 2.44 13.26 -3.55
N PHE A 124 1.89 12.73 -4.65
CA PHE A 124 2.24 11.43 -5.19
C PHE A 124 2.92 11.60 -6.54
N SER A 125 4.07 10.96 -6.72
CA SER A 125 4.83 10.97 -7.97
C SER A 125 5.39 9.57 -8.27
N HIS A 126 5.87 9.37 -9.50
CA HIS A 126 6.53 8.12 -9.92
C HIS A 126 5.69 6.85 -9.66
N VAL A 127 4.37 6.93 -9.88
CA VAL A 127 3.45 5.81 -9.67
C VAL A 127 3.58 4.82 -10.83
N SER A 128 3.98 3.59 -10.53
CA SER A 128 4.10 2.52 -11.52
C SER A 128 3.55 1.19 -10.98
N VAL A 129 3.11 0.32 -11.89
CA VAL A 129 2.81 -1.08 -11.57
C VAL A 129 3.55 -1.96 -12.56
N SER A 130 4.34 -2.90 -12.05
CA SER A 130 5.02 -3.92 -12.83
C SER A 130 4.51 -5.31 -12.45
N LEU A 131 4.10 -6.10 -13.45
CA LEU A 131 3.63 -7.46 -13.22
C LEU A 131 4.79 -8.38 -12.90
N SER A 132 4.65 -9.17 -11.84
CA SER A 132 5.65 -10.17 -11.46
C SER A 132 5.39 -11.44 -12.28
N GLY A 133 5.95 -11.51 -13.48
CA GLY A 133 5.84 -12.70 -14.34
C GLY A 133 5.37 -12.44 -15.77
N GLN A 134 6.14 -11.67 -16.55
CA GLN A 134 6.43 -12.09 -17.92
C GLN A 134 7.93 -12.31 -18.02
N ARG A 135 8.35 -13.58 -18.01
CA ARG A 135 9.63 -13.93 -18.62
C ARG A 135 9.50 -13.52 -20.08
N ASN A 136 10.33 -12.58 -20.54
CA ASN A 136 10.59 -12.43 -21.96
C ASN A 136 11.03 -13.81 -22.46
N ILE A 137 10.16 -14.50 -23.17
CA ILE A 137 10.60 -15.56 -24.06
C ILE A 137 11.12 -14.80 -25.27
N GLU A 138 12.42 -14.49 -25.26
CA GLU A 138 13.12 -14.16 -26.50
C GLU A 138 12.92 -15.35 -27.44
N ARG A 139 12.36 -15.08 -28.62
CA ARG A 139 12.38 -15.97 -29.79
C ARG A 139 13.19 -15.29 -30.87
#